data_AF-A0A7C4YAN8-F1
#
_entry.id   AF-A0A7C4YAN8-F1
#
_cell.length_a   1.000
_cell.length_b   1.000
_cell.length_c   1.000
_cell.angle_alpha   90.00
_cell.angle_beta   90.00
_cell.angle_gamma   90.00
#
_symmetry.space_group_name_H-M   'P 1'
#
loop_
_entity.id
_entity.type
_entity.pdbx_description
1 polymer ?
#
loop_
_entity_poly.entity_id
_entity_poly.type
_entity_poly.pdbx_seq_one_letter_code
_entity_poly.pdbx_strand_id
1 'polypeptide(L)'
;MKKIKILTTAFALAICSFAFGQTTKNVSKIEPGTVLTTTDLEFLNIVNNTTVSASRGQGEKLTVTINGKTYTEGQTLSADDVNNLKTALENFEKNNKGKKKAKGKVAGDSRGACCYWYYYCTYSGYCYYYWRCYC
;
A
#
# COMPACT_ATOMS: atom_id res chain seq x y z
N MET A 1 11.75 -15.68 -64.02
CA MET A 1 12.20 -16.73 -63.10
C MET A 1 12.42 -16.12 -61.72
N LYS A 2 11.59 -16.53 -60.74
CA LYS A 2 11.82 -16.73 -59.30
C LYS A 2 13.11 -16.07 -58.73
N LYS A 3 13.08 -15.26 -57.66
CA LYS A 3 12.61 -15.61 -56.31
C LYS A 3 12.21 -14.36 -55.49
N ILE A 4 10.93 -14.31 -55.12
CA ILE A 4 10.45 -13.73 -53.87
C ILE A 4 11.13 -14.47 -52.70
N LYS A 5 11.57 -13.75 -51.66
CA LYS A 5 11.60 -14.14 -50.23
C LYS A 5 12.71 -13.40 -49.46
N ILE A 6 12.38 -12.26 -48.87
CA ILE A 6 12.78 -11.86 -47.50
C ILE A 6 11.68 -10.87 -47.03
N LEU A 7 10.44 -11.33 -46.89
CA LEU A 7 9.85 -11.70 -45.60
C LEU A 7 10.25 -10.74 -44.46
N THR A 8 9.53 -9.62 -44.39
CA THR A 8 8.84 -9.14 -43.21
C THR A 8 9.05 -9.97 -41.94
N THR A 9 9.97 -9.53 -41.09
CA THR A 9 9.81 -9.65 -39.63
C THR A 9 10.69 -8.60 -38.95
N ALA A 10 10.26 -7.34 -39.07
CA ALA A 10 10.45 -6.39 -37.98
C ALA A 10 9.68 -6.95 -36.78
N PHE A 11 10.25 -7.94 -36.11
CA PHE A 11 9.79 -8.39 -34.81
C PHE A 11 10.28 -7.33 -33.82
N ALA A 12 9.61 -6.17 -33.89
CA ALA A 12 9.46 -5.31 -32.75
C ALA A 12 8.80 -6.19 -31.68
N LEU A 13 9.63 -6.86 -30.89
CA LEU A 13 9.26 -7.27 -29.55
C LEU A 13 8.92 -5.97 -28.83
N ALA A 14 7.68 -5.55 -29.01
CA ALA A 14 6.96 -4.74 -28.07
C ALA A 14 7.08 -5.48 -26.76
N ILE A 15 8.12 -5.12 -26.02
CA ILE A 15 8.17 -5.31 -24.59
C ILE A 15 6.96 -4.49 -24.16
N CYS A 16 5.81 -5.16 -24.01
CA CYS A 16 4.75 -4.67 -23.17
C CYS A 16 5.38 -4.62 -21.79
N SER A 17 6.13 -3.54 -21.54
CA SER A 17 6.31 -2.99 -20.23
C SER A 17 4.89 -2.75 -19.78
N PHE A 18 4.29 -3.76 -19.13
CA PHE A 18 3.17 -3.52 -18.25
C PHE A 18 3.75 -2.55 -17.23
N ALA A 19 3.62 -1.26 -17.53
CA ALA A 19 3.62 -0.23 -16.54
C ALA A 19 2.37 -0.52 -15.72
N PHE A 20 2.44 -1.55 -14.86
CA PHE A 20 1.53 -1.72 -13.76
C PHE A 20 1.62 -0.40 -13.02
N GLY A 21 0.62 0.45 -13.23
CA GLY A 21 0.60 1.81 -12.71
C GLY A 21 0.85 1.74 -11.22
N GLN A 22 2.08 2.06 -10.81
CA GLN A 22 2.51 1.98 -9.43
C GLN A 22 1.79 3.10 -8.68
N THR A 23 0.57 2.81 -8.25
CA THR A 23 -0.28 3.79 -7.58
C THR A 23 0.19 3.91 -6.15
N THR A 24 0.55 5.13 -5.79
CA THR A 24 0.88 5.54 -4.44
C THR A 24 -0.41 5.68 -3.62
N LYS A 25 -0.41 5.12 -2.42
CA LYS A 25 -1.49 5.24 -1.43
C LYS A 25 -0.93 5.88 -0.17
N ASN A 26 -1.55 6.96 0.31
CA ASN A 26 -1.12 7.64 1.52
C ASN A 26 -1.88 7.09 2.72
N VAL A 27 -1.14 6.58 3.71
CA VAL A 27 -1.69 6.11 4.98
C VAL A 27 -1.76 7.30 5.93
N SER A 28 -2.92 7.50 6.52
CA SER A 28 -3.17 8.53 7.53
C SER A 28 -2.27 8.31 8.76
N LYS A 29 -1.98 9.39 9.48
CA LYS A 29 -1.29 9.30 10.77
C LYS A 29 -2.20 8.58 11.76
N ILE A 30 -1.67 7.57 12.45
CA ILE A 30 -2.42 6.80 13.45
C ILE A 30 -2.35 7.54 14.78
N GLU A 31 -3.33 8.40 15.02
CA GLU A 31 -3.46 9.22 16.22
C GLU A 31 -4.94 9.39 16.62
N PRO A 32 -5.24 9.79 17.87
CA PRO A 32 -6.61 9.95 18.31
C PRO A 32 -7.34 11.00 17.47
N GLY A 33 -8.57 10.70 17.04
CA GLY A 33 -9.36 11.55 16.15
C GLY A 33 -9.16 11.29 14.67
N THR A 34 -8.19 10.46 14.26
CA THR A 34 -8.05 10.05 12.85
C THR A 34 -9.28 9.23 12.42
N VAL A 35 -9.85 9.60 11.28
CA VAL A 35 -10.92 8.83 10.63
C VAL A 35 -10.30 7.83 9.65
N LEU A 36 -10.54 6.54 9.86
CA LEU A 36 -9.98 5.47 9.03
C LEU A 36 -10.56 5.50 7.62
N THR A 37 -9.67 5.62 6.64
CA THR A 37 -10.00 5.49 5.22
C THR A 37 -9.90 4.04 4.76
N THR A 38 -10.40 3.74 3.56
CA THR A 38 -10.15 2.45 2.90
C THR A 38 -8.66 2.13 2.81
N THR A 39 -7.83 3.14 2.49
CA THR A 39 -6.38 2.98 2.34
C THR A 39 -5.72 2.57 3.67
N ASP A 40 -6.16 3.17 4.78
CA ASP A 40 -5.65 2.84 6.10
C ASP A 40 -5.94 1.39 6.46
N LEU A 41 -7.16 0.93 6.20
CA LEU A 41 -7.57 -0.44 6.48
C LEU A 41 -6.91 -1.47 5.55
N GLU A 42 -6.66 -1.11 4.28
CA GLU A 42 -5.87 -1.96 3.39
C GLU A 42 -4.43 -2.12 3.90
N PHE A 43 -3.83 -1.04 4.38
CA PHE A 43 -2.52 -1.10 5.02
C PHE A 43 -2.54 -1.90 6.34
N LEU A 44 -3.56 -1.71 7.18
CA LEU A 44 -3.69 -2.46 8.43
C LEU A 44 -3.90 -3.97 8.21
N ASN A 45 -4.58 -4.37 7.13
CA ASN A 45 -4.64 -5.79 6.73
C ASN A 45 -3.25 -6.35 6.40
N ILE A 46 -2.41 -5.58 5.70
CA ILE A 46 -1.02 -5.96 5.41
C ILE A 46 -0.22 -6.10 6.72
N VAL A 47 -0.38 -5.15 7.64
CA VAL A 47 0.26 -5.18 8.96
C VAL A 47 -0.12 -6.44 9.75
N ASN A 48 -1.39 -6.85 9.66
CA ASN A 48 -1.92 -8.03 10.34
C ASN A 48 -1.65 -9.35 9.59
N ASN A 49 -0.95 -9.30 8.46
CA ASN A 49 -0.72 -10.44 7.56
C ASN A 49 -2.02 -11.16 7.13
N THR A 50 -3.13 -10.41 7.05
CA THR A 50 -4.43 -10.92 6.58
C THR A 50 -4.66 -10.54 5.14
N THR A 51 -5.10 -11.51 4.33
CA THR A 51 -5.38 -11.29 2.91
C THR A 51 -6.62 -10.40 2.76
N VAL A 52 -6.48 -9.29 2.03
CA VAL A 52 -7.66 -8.51 1.59
C VAL A 52 -8.41 -9.36 0.57
N SER A 53 -9.63 -9.79 0.88
CA SER A 53 -10.49 -10.47 -0.10
C SER A 53 -10.75 -9.53 -1.29
N ALA A 54 -10.40 -9.98 -2.49
CA ALA A 54 -10.60 -9.23 -3.73
C ALA A 54 -12.08 -9.15 -4.15
N SER A 55 -12.97 -9.91 -3.50
CA SER A 55 -14.39 -10.04 -3.84
C SER A 55 -15.29 -9.17 -2.96
N ARG A 56 -14.91 -7.91 -2.69
CA ARG A 56 -15.82 -6.98 -2.02
C ARG A 56 -16.91 -6.53 -3.00
N GLY A 57 -18.17 -6.79 -2.67
CA GLY A 57 -19.30 -6.26 -3.43
C GLY A 57 -19.37 -4.73 -3.32
N GLN A 58 -20.04 -4.06 -4.26
CA GLN A 58 -20.35 -2.64 -4.09
C GLN A 58 -21.13 -2.41 -2.78
N GLY A 59 -20.61 -1.57 -1.90
CA GLY A 59 -21.26 -1.19 -0.63
C GLY A 59 -20.73 -1.89 0.62
N GLU A 60 -19.84 -2.87 0.50
CA GLU A 60 -19.20 -3.50 1.67
C GLU A 60 -18.04 -2.63 2.19
N LYS A 61 -18.17 -2.17 3.44
CA LYS A 61 -17.09 -1.46 4.14
C LYS A 61 -15.95 -2.41 4.45
N LEU A 62 -14.71 -1.94 4.27
CA LEU A 62 -13.56 -2.71 4.73
C LEU A 62 -13.55 -2.80 6.26
N THR A 63 -13.20 -3.97 6.77
CA THR A 63 -12.94 -4.17 8.19
C THR A 63 -11.64 -4.95 8.39
N VAL A 64 -10.98 -4.73 9.53
CA VAL A 64 -9.72 -5.39 9.91
C VAL A 64 -9.75 -5.69 11.40
N THR A 65 -9.43 -6.91 11.80
CA THR A 65 -9.32 -7.26 13.23
C THR A 65 -7.86 -7.38 13.65
N ILE A 66 -7.39 -6.48 14.51
CA ILE A 66 -6.03 -6.48 15.09
C ILE A 66 -6.14 -6.64 16.60
N ASN A 67 -5.40 -7.60 17.17
CA ASN A 67 -5.39 -7.89 18.60
C ASN A 67 -6.80 -8.07 19.19
N GLY A 68 -7.71 -8.71 18.45
CA GLY A 68 -9.09 -8.96 18.89
C GLY A 68 -10.05 -7.77 18.74
N LYS A 69 -9.59 -6.60 18.28
CA LYS A 69 -10.45 -5.45 17.99
C LYS A 69 -10.66 -5.26 16.50
N THR A 70 -11.93 -5.10 16.09
CA THR A 70 -12.30 -4.83 14.69
C THR A 70 -12.35 -3.33 14.43
N TYR A 71 -11.65 -2.92 13.37
CA TYR A 71 -11.59 -1.57 12.83
C TYR A 71 -12.39 -1.51 11.54
N THR A 72 -13.13 -0.43 11.32
CA THR A 72 -14.04 -0.29 10.18
C THR A 72 -13.87 1.04 9.45
N GLU A 73 -14.25 1.06 8.18
CA GLU A 73 -14.12 2.26 7.36
C GLU A 73 -15.03 3.40 7.86
N GLY A 74 -14.43 4.59 8.02
CA GLY A 74 -15.06 5.77 8.60
C GLY A 74 -15.03 5.81 10.14
N GLN A 75 -14.44 4.81 10.81
CA GLN A 75 -14.27 4.84 12.26
C GLN A 75 -13.28 5.93 12.67
N THR A 76 -13.63 6.69 13.71
CA THR A 76 -12.70 7.62 14.37
C THR A 76 -11.92 6.87 15.46
N LEU A 77 -10.58 6.97 15.45
CA LEU A 77 -9.73 6.30 16.42
C LEU A 77 -9.76 6.97 17.80
N SER A 78 -9.96 6.18 18.85
CA SER A 78 -9.72 6.62 20.24
C SER A 78 -8.23 6.50 20.62
N ALA A 79 -7.86 6.99 21.81
CA ALA A 79 -6.52 6.76 22.35
C ALA A 79 -6.21 5.26 22.56
N ASP A 80 -7.20 4.49 23.02
CA ASP A 80 -7.06 3.04 23.19
C ASP A 80 -6.88 2.32 21.86
N ASP A 81 -7.58 2.78 20.82
CA ASP A 81 -7.40 2.27 19.46
C ASP A 81 -5.97 2.42 18.97
N VAL A 82 -5.41 3.63 19.14
CA VAL A 82 -4.04 3.94 18.73
C VAL A 82 -3.05 3.07 19.49
N ASN A 83 -3.22 2.92 20.80
CA ASN A 83 -2.37 2.06 21.61
C ASN A 83 -2.44 0.59 21.16
N ASN A 84 -3.64 0.09 20.84
CA ASN A 84 -3.80 -1.27 20.35
C ASN A 84 -3.13 -1.50 18.98
N LEU A 85 -3.23 -0.53 18.07
CA LEU A 85 -2.61 -0.59 16.75
C LEU A 85 -1.08 -0.45 16.80
N LYS A 86 -0.56 0.33 17.76
CA LYS A 86 0.87 0.64 17.88
C LYS A 86 1.75 -0.61 17.93
N THR A 87 1.39 -1.58 18.76
CA THR A 87 2.17 -2.84 18.89
C THR A 87 2.25 -3.61 17.57
N ALA A 88 1.14 -3.70 16.83
CA ALA A 88 1.12 -4.39 15.54
C ALA A 88 1.95 -3.66 14.49
N LEU A 89 1.84 -2.33 14.44
CA LEU A 89 2.60 -1.47 13.54
C LEU A 89 4.11 -1.53 13.80
N GLU A 90 4.53 -1.44 15.07
CA GLU A 90 5.94 -1.55 15.43
C GLU A 90 6.54 -2.90 15.06
N ASN A 91 5.79 -3.98 15.27
CA ASN A 91 6.23 -5.33 14.87
C ASN A 91 6.32 -5.46 13.36
N PHE A 92 5.35 -4.92 12.62
CA PHE A 92 5.40 -4.88 11.17
C PHE A 92 6.63 -4.10 10.68
N GLU A 93 6.89 -2.91 11.22
CA GLU A 93 8.01 -2.05 10.83
C GLU A 93 9.38 -2.67 11.14
N LYS A 94 9.52 -3.38 12.26
CA LYS A 94 10.77 -4.09 12.61
C LYS A 94 11.09 -5.19 11.59
N ASN A 95 10.07 -5.89 11.12
CA ASN A 95 10.23 -7.02 10.20
C ASN A 95 10.21 -6.60 8.72
N ASN A 96 9.65 -5.44 8.41
CA ASN A 96 9.51 -4.92 7.06
C ASN A 96 10.31 -3.62 6.91
N LYS A 97 11.49 -3.73 6.31
CA LYS A 97 12.35 -2.56 6.02
C LYS A 97 11.73 -1.73 4.90
N GLY A 98 10.83 -0.82 5.25
CA GLY A 98 10.26 0.14 4.32
C GLY A 98 11.36 0.92 3.60
N LYS A 99 11.12 1.31 2.35
CA LYS A 99 12.07 2.11 1.58
C LYS A 99 11.88 3.57 1.96
N LYS A 100 12.92 4.20 2.51
CA LYS A 100 12.94 5.65 2.65
C LYS A 100 12.89 6.27 1.26
N LYS A 101 12.18 7.39 1.12
CA LYS A 101 12.22 8.19 -0.11
C LYS A 101 13.68 8.53 -0.43
N ALA A 102 14.07 8.37 -1.70
CA ALA A 102 15.39 8.83 -2.14
C ALA A 102 15.54 10.32 -1.80
N LYS A 103 16.74 10.72 -1.36
CA LYS A 103 17.05 12.11 -0.97
C LYS A 103 16.72 13.09 -2.10
N GLY A 104 15.51 13.62 -2.08
CA GLY A 104 15.04 14.72 -2.91
C GLY A 104 14.05 15.50 -2.06
N LYS A 105 14.44 16.69 -1.60
CA LYS A 105 13.60 17.57 -0.81
C LYS A 105 12.35 17.89 -1.64
N VAL A 106 11.20 17.33 -1.28
CA VAL A 106 9.92 17.86 -1.75
C VAL A 106 9.49 18.87 -0.69
N ALA A 107 9.04 20.05 -1.10
CA ALA A 107 8.58 21.08 -0.18
C ALA A 107 7.53 20.49 0.77
N GLY A 108 7.83 20.47 2.08
CA GLY A 108 7.02 19.81 3.12
C GLY A 108 7.67 18.61 3.81
N ASP A 109 8.73 18.01 3.24
CA ASP A 109 9.53 16.98 3.94
C ASP A 109 10.43 17.64 4.99
N SER A 110 9.94 17.74 6.23
CA SER A 110 10.73 18.13 7.39
C SER A 110 11.91 17.16 7.55
N ARG A 111 13.13 17.70 7.62
CA ARG A 111 14.35 16.96 7.96
C ARG A 111 14.15 16.22 9.29
N GLY A 112 13.83 14.92 9.25
CA GLY A 112 13.50 14.13 10.43
C GLY A 112 12.26 13.24 10.28
N ALA A 113 11.51 13.34 9.18
CA ALA A 113 10.29 12.56 8.97
C ALA A 113 10.56 11.05 8.86
N CYS A 114 9.95 10.27 9.74
CA CYS A 114 9.94 8.81 9.84
C CYS A 114 8.92 8.29 8.83
N CYS A 115 9.12 8.62 7.56
CA CYS A 115 8.23 8.26 6.48
C CYS A 115 8.85 7.21 5.58
N TYR A 116 8.09 6.16 5.32
CA TYR A 116 8.57 4.98 4.61
C TYR A 116 7.54 4.52 3.57
N TRP A 117 8.06 4.00 2.47
CA TRP A 117 7.31 3.30 1.45
C TRP A 117 7.29 1.81 1.73
N TYR A 118 6.09 1.24 1.77
CA TYR A 118 5.89 -0.21 1.81
C TYR A 118 5.31 -0.67 0.48
N TYR A 119 6.05 -1.51 -0.23
CA TYR A 119 5.61 -2.10 -1.49
C TYR A 119 4.86 -3.39 -1.19
N TYR A 120 3.61 -3.49 -1.66
CA TYR A 120 2.79 -4.69 -1.45
C TYR A 120 1.94 -4.99 -2.68
N CYS A 121 1.83 -6.28 -3.01
CA CYS A 121 1.00 -6.77 -4.11
C CYS A 121 -0.21 -7.52 -3.56
N THR A 122 -1.39 -7.15 -4.03
CA THR A 122 -2.64 -7.89 -3.80
C THR A 122 -2.59 -9.25 -4.49
N TYR A 123 -3.42 -10.18 -4.03
CA TYR A 123 -3.55 -11.51 -4.65
C TYR A 123 -3.95 -11.45 -6.13
N SER A 124 -4.68 -10.40 -6.53
CA SER A 124 -5.07 -10.14 -7.92
C SER A 124 -3.94 -9.58 -8.79
N GLY A 125 -2.71 -9.50 -8.29
CA GLY A 125 -1.53 -9.03 -9.03
C GLY A 125 -1.35 -7.51 -9.07
N TYR A 126 -2.25 -6.73 -8.48
CA TYR A 126 -2.08 -5.27 -8.38
C TYR A 126 -1.13 -4.91 -7.25
N CYS A 127 -0.10 -4.12 -7.55
CA CYS A 127 0.91 -3.70 -6.59
C CYS A 127 0.80 -2.21 -6.28
N TYR A 128 0.96 -1.87 -5.00
CA TYR A 128 0.81 -0.52 -4.48
C TYR A 128 2.01 -0.16 -3.60
N TYR A 129 2.31 1.14 -3.57
CA TYR A 129 3.23 1.72 -2.60
C TYR A 129 2.43 2.46 -1.53
N TYR A 130 2.54 2.04 -0.28
CA TYR A 130 1.94 2.73 0.86
C TYR A 130 2.94 3.68 1.49
N TRP A 131 2.63 4.97 1.48
CA TRP A 131 3.37 6.02 2.18
C TRP A 131 2.85 6.14 3.60
N ARG A 132 3.69 5.87 4.59
CA ARG A 132 3.32 6.04 5.99
C ARG A 132 4.37 6.84 6.74
N CYS A 133 3.91 7.85 7.47
CA CYS A 133 4.70 8.67 8.38
C CYS A 133 4.29 8.38 9.83
N TYR A 134 5.26 8.22 10.74
CA TYR A 134 4.97 7.82 12.13
C TYR A 134 5.85 8.46 13.21
N CYS A 135 6.49 9.60 12.88
CA CYS A 135 6.70 10.62 13.89
C CYS A 135 5.59 11.69 13.77
#